data_AF-A0A7N8XVG4-F1
#
_entry.id   AF-A0A7N8XVG4-F1
#
_cell.length_a   1.000
_cell.length_b   1.000
_cell.length_c   1.000
_cell.angle_alpha   90.00
_cell.angle_beta   90.00
_cell.angle_gamma   90.00
#
_symmetry.space_group_name_H-M   'P 1'
#
loop_
_entity.id
_entity.type
_entity.pdbx_description
1 polymer ?
#
loop_
_entity_poly.entity_id
_entity_poly.type
_entity_poly.pdbx_seq_one_letter_code
_entity_poly.pdbx_strand_id
1 'polypeptide(L)'
;MALTICTRFTDEYQLFEELGKGAFSVVRRCVKISSGQEYAAKIINTKKLSARDHQKLEREARICRLLKHPNIVRLHDSISEEGFHYLVFDLVTGGELFEDIVAREYYSEADASHCIQQILESVHHCHVNGIVHRDLKPENLLLASKLKGAAVKLADFGLAIEVQGDQQAWFGFAGTPGYLSPEVLRKDPYGKPVDMWACGVILYILLVGYPPFWDEDQHRLYQQIKAGAYDFPSPEWDTVTPEAKDLINKMLTINPSKRITAAEALKHPWICQRSTVASMMHRQETVECLKKFNARRKLKVRLLTVLHVSIYVNNKANTVTSPKDTGPAPALVSTHTPFTYTLTFIHRISIPPHTPLWRRYWFTLSHRQMNLQLIESINNGDFEAYAKICDPGLTSFEPEALGNLVEGHDFHRFYFENVLSKGNKPVHTILLNPHVHLIGENAACIAYIRLTQYMDSNGMPRTMQSEETRVWHRRDGKWQNIHFHRSGSPSIPSQ
;
A
#
# COMPACT_ATOMS: atom_id res chain seq x y z
N MET A 1 30.01 -8.60 35.52
CA MET A 1 29.27 -8.89 34.28
C MET A 1 27.79 -8.79 34.61
N ALA A 2 27.09 -7.77 34.13
CA ALA A 2 25.65 -7.71 34.27
C ALA A 2 25.04 -8.78 33.37
N LEU A 3 24.25 -9.69 33.95
CA LEU A 3 23.44 -10.66 33.21
C LEU A 3 22.41 -9.87 32.40
N THR A 4 22.66 -9.66 31.11
CA THR A 4 21.63 -9.21 30.18
C THR A 4 20.64 -10.36 30.03
N ILE A 5 19.56 -10.36 30.81
CA ILE A 5 18.44 -11.27 30.64
C ILE A 5 17.90 -10.98 29.23
N CYS A 6 18.13 -11.90 28.30
CA CYS A 6 17.54 -11.83 26.97
C CYS A 6 16.05 -12.17 27.14
N THR A 7 15.19 -11.16 27.27
CA THR A 7 13.75 -11.36 27.40
C THR A 7 13.18 -11.81 26.06
N ARG A 8 12.68 -13.04 26.01
CA ARG A 8 11.95 -13.52 24.82
C ARG A 8 10.54 -12.94 24.84
N PHE A 9 10.02 -12.61 23.67
CA PHE A 9 8.65 -12.12 23.50
C PHE A 9 7.65 -13.07 24.16
N THR A 10 7.82 -14.38 23.98
CA THR A 10 6.93 -15.42 24.53
C THR A 10 6.97 -15.53 26.05
N ASP A 11 8.03 -15.05 26.70
CA ASP A 11 8.14 -15.05 28.16
C ASP A 11 7.31 -13.90 28.77
N GLU A 12 7.05 -12.83 28.01
CA GLU A 12 6.29 -11.66 28.46
C GLU A 12 4.91 -11.52 27.84
N TYR A 13 4.68 -12.06 26.64
CA TYR A 13 3.49 -11.82 25.82
C TYR A 13 2.94 -13.11 25.21
N GLN A 14 1.61 -13.22 25.18
CA GLN A 14 0.87 -14.28 24.48
C GLN A 14 0.24 -13.73 23.20
N LEU A 15 0.47 -14.39 22.05
CA LEU A 15 -0.10 -14.01 20.74
C LEU A 15 -1.51 -14.58 20.53
N PHE A 16 -2.35 -13.81 19.84
CA PHE A 16 -3.73 -14.17 19.46
C PHE A 16 -4.00 -13.89 17.97
N GLU A 17 -5.20 -13.51 17.56
CA GLU A 17 -5.60 -13.38 16.16
C GLU A 17 -4.78 -12.33 15.37
N GLU A 18 -4.75 -12.49 14.06
CA GLU A 18 -4.15 -11.52 13.13
C GLU A 18 -5.09 -10.31 12.94
N LEU A 19 -4.52 -9.12 13.08
CA LEU A 19 -5.19 -7.83 12.89
C LEU A 19 -4.89 -7.24 11.50
N GLY A 20 -3.74 -7.58 10.92
CA GLY A 20 -3.36 -7.14 9.59
C GLY A 20 -2.01 -7.70 9.12
N LYS A 21 -1.74 -7.57 7.83
CA LYS A 21 -0.52 -8.11 7.18
C LYS A 21 0.11 -7.07 6.26
N GLY A 22 1.43 -6.93 6.35
CA GLY A 22 2.27 -6.15 5.45
C GLY A 22 3.23 -7.04 4.66
N ALA A 23 4.08 -6.44 3.84
CA ALA A 23 5.01 -7.18 2.96
C ALA A 23 5.98 -8.09 3.73
N PHE A 24 6.51 -7.63 4.87
CA PHE A 24 7.51 -8.36 5.68
C PHE A 24 7.09 -8.54 7.14
N SER A 25 5.84 -8.21 7.46
CA SER A 25 5.35 -8.18 8.84
C SER A 25 3.91 -8.62 8.94
N VAL A 26 3.55 -9.20 10.09
CA VAL A 26 2.17 -9.46 10.48
C VAL A 26 1.89 -8.72 11.79
N VAL A 27 0.70 -8.13 11.92
CA VAL A 27 0.25 -7.50 13.15
C VAL A 27 -0.75 -8.46 13.81
N ARG A 28 -0.48 -8.87 15.05
CA ARG A 28 -1.35 -9.76 15.82
C ARG A 28 -1.73 -9.10 17.14
N ARG A 29 -2.93 -9.39 17.66
CA ARG A 29 -3.25 -9.05 19.04
C ARG A 29 -2.36 -9.86 19.98
N CYS A 30 -1.90 -9.25 21.06
CA CYS A 30 -1.15 -9.93 22.11
C CYS A 30 -1.55 -9.42 23.49
N VAL A 31 -1.30 -10.23 24.52
CA VAL A 31 -1.59 -9.89 25.91
C VAL A 31 -0.32 -10.03 26.73
N LYS A 32 0.01 -9.01 27.53
CA LYS A 32 1.16 -9.08 28.45
C LYS A 32 0.81 -9.99 29.63
N ILE A 33 1.58 -11.06 29.82
CA ILE A 33 1.29 -12.13 30.78
C ILE A 33 1.21 -11.60 32.22
N SER A 34 2.10 -10.68 32.59
CA SER A 34 2.20 -10.15 33.96
C SER A 34 1.02 -9.26 34.37
N SER A 35 0.40 -8.55 33.42
CA SER A 35 -0.65 -7.55 33.71
C SER A 35 -2.02 -7.89 33.13
N GLY A 36 -2.10 -8.83 32.17
CA GLY A 36 -3.32 -9.10 31.41
C GLY A 36 -3.68 -7.98 30.40
N GLN A 37 -2.84 -6.97 30.23
CA GLN A 37 -3.10 -5.84 29.33
C GLN A 37 -2.93 -6.25 27.85
N GLU A 38 -3.86 -5.82 27.00
CA GLU A 38 -3.84 -6.11 25.56
C GLU A 38 -3.06 -5.07 24.74
N TYR A 39 -2.40 -5.54 23.68
CA TYR A 39 -1.55 -4.78 22.76
C TYR A 39 -1.64 -5.32 21.32
N ALA A 40 -1.09 -4.57 20.37
CA ALA A 40 -0.85 -5.04 19.00
C ALA A 40 0.65 -5.29 18.77
N ALA A 41 1.04 -6.52 18.48
CA ALA A 41 2.42 -6.88 18.15
C ALA A 41 2.61 -6.89 16.63
N LYS A 42 3.43 -5.98 16.12
CA LYS A 42 3.95 -6.02 14.75
C LYS A 42 5.17 -6.94 14.75
N ILE A 43 5.00 -8.13 14.18
CA ILE A 43 6.00 -9.20 14.09
C ILE A 43 6.66 -9.10 12.72
N ILE A 44 7.95 -8.84 12.70
CA ILE A 44 8.71 -8.56 11.48
C ILE A 44 9.71 -9.69 11.29
N ASN A 45 9.70 -10.34 10.12
CA ASN A 45 10.66 -11.39 9.82
C ASN A 45 11.98 -10.75 9.34
N THR A 46 12.97 -10.67 10.23
CA THR A 46 14.26 -10.01 9.94
C THR A 46 15.10 -10.79 8.95
N LYS A 47 14.91 -12.12 8.83
CA LYS A 47 15.61 -12.95 7.82
C LYS A 47 15.24 -12.57 6.39
N LYS A 48 14.06 -11.99 6.17
CA LYS A 48 13.59 -11.53 4.85
C LYS A 48 13.98 -10.08 4.52
N LEU A 49 14.61 -9.36 5.45
CA LEU A 49 14.93 -7.95 5.27
C LEU A 49 16.31 -7.76 4.64
N SER A 50 16.41 -6.81 3.70
CA SER A 50 17.71 -6.31 3.24
C SER A 50 18.42 -5.52 4.36
N ALA A 51 19.72 -5.26 4.21
CA ALA A 51 20.46 -4.38 5.14
C ALA A 51 19.83 -2.97 5.23
N ARG A 52 19.29 -2.48 4.12
CA ARG A 52 18.58 -1.19 4.06
C ARG A 52 17.26 -1.23 4.85
N ASP A 53 16.54 -2.34 4.81
CA ASP A 53 15.27 -2.46 5.52
C ASP A 53 15.46 -2.67 7.03
N HIS A 54 16.57 -3.31 7.44
CA HIS A 54 17.00 -3.32 8.85
C HIS A 54 17.22 -1.90 9.40
N GLN A 55 17.92 -1.04 8.65
CA GLN A 55 18.13 0.36 9.07
C GLN A 55 16.81 1.15 9.17
N LYS A 56 15.84 0.87 8.28
CA LYS A 56 14.50 1.48 8.38
C LYS A 56 13.77 1.03 9.63
N LEU A 57 13.84 -0.27 9.96
CA LEU A 57 13.24 -0.84 11.16
C LEU A 57 13.81 -0.21 12.43
N GLU A 58 15.13 -0.10 12.55
CA GLU A 58 15.77 0.55 13.71
C GLU A 58 15.35 2.01 13.86
N ARG A 59 15.22 2.74 12.73
CA ARG A 59 14.71 4.11 12.74
C ARG A 59 13.25 4.17 13.17
N GLU A 60 12.39 3.30 12.64
CA GLU A 60 10.96 3.23 13.01
C GLU A 60 10.83 2.98 14.53
N ALA A 61 11.54 2.00 15.06
CA ALA A 61 11.51 1.67 16.49
C ALA A 61 11.99 2.86 17.37
N ARG A 62 13.07 3.54 16.95
CA ARG A 62 13.59 4.73 17.66
C ARG A 62 12.58 5.88 17.64
N ILE A 63 12.00 6.21 16.49
CA ILE A 63 11.02 7.28 16.34
C ILE A 63 9.78 6.98 17.19
N CYS A 64 9.22 5.78 17.09
CA CYS A 64 8.02 5.40 17.83
C CYS A 64 8.25 5.38 19.35
N ARG A 65 9.48 5.16 19.82
CA ARG A 65 9.84 5.23 21.24
C ARG A 65 9.91 6.67 21.77
N LEU A 66 10.31 7.62 20.92
CA LEU A 66 10.36 9.04 21.24
C LEU A 66 8.97 9.65 21.35
N LEU A 67 8.07 9.30 20.42
CA LEU A 67 6.75 9.91 20.30
C LEU A 67 5.77 9.38 21.36
N LYS A 68 5.35 10.26 22.27
CA LYS A 68 4.40 9.95 23.35
C LYS A 68 3.29 11.00 23.36
N HIS A 69 2.20 10.70 22.67
CA HIS A 69 1.07 11.61 22.51
C HIS A 69 -0.26 10.83 22.51
N PRO A 70 -1.35 11.36 23.09
CA PRO A 70 -2.66 10.68 23.10
C PRO A 70 -3.16 10.30 21.70
N ASN A 71 -2.90 11.16 20.70
CA ASN A 71 -3.28 10.96 19.30
C ASN A 71 -2.22 10.26 18.44
N ILE A 72 -1.26 9.56 19.04
CA ILE A 72 -0.29 8.70 18.34
C ILE A 72 -0.42 7.28 18.91
N VAL A 73 -0.32 6.26 18.04
CA VAL A 73 -0.22 4.87 18.47
C VAL A 73 1.14 4.65 19.13
N ARG A 74 1.15 4.48 20.46
CA ARG A 74 2.37 4.41 21.25
C ARG A 74 3.07 3.05 21.09
N LEU A 75 4.40 3.06 20.97
CA LEU A 75 5.25 1.88 21.14
C LEU A 75 5.56 1.67 22.63
N HIS A 76 5.21 0.50 23.16
CA HIS A 76 5.48 0.08 24.53
C HIS A 76 6.77 -0.68 24.63
N ASP A 77 7.02 -1.60 23.70
CA ASP A 77 8.18 -2.48 23.73
C ASP A 77 8.76 -2.76 22.34
N SER A 78 10.04 -3.09 22.28
CA SER A 78 10.74 -3.51 21.06
C SER A 78 11.69 -4.65 21.41
N ILE A 79 11.32 -5.86 21.02
CA ILE A 79 12.03 -7.09 21.39
C ILE A 79 12.61 -7.69 20.10
N SER A 80 13.92 -7.89 20.09
CA SER A 80 14.62 -8.53 18.97
C SER A 80 14.98 -9.96 19.34
N GLU A 81 14.58 -10.91 18.50
CA GLU A 81 14.89 -12.33 18.63
C GLU A 81 15.58 -12.85 17.36
N GLU A 82 16.01 -14.11 17.38
CA GLU A 82 16.65 -14.73 16.22
C GLU A 82 15.65 -14.85 15.04
N GLY A 83 15.82 -13.97 14.05
CA GLY A 83 15.03 -13.96 12.83
C GLY A 83 13.68 -13.23 12.90
N PHE A 84 13.33 -12.67 14.06
CA PHE A 84 12.13 -11.88 14.24
C PHE A 84 12.37 -10.63 15.10
N HIS A 85 11.65 -9.56 14.79
CA HIS A 85 11.60 -8.35 15.61
C HIS A 85 10.14 -8.04 15.95
N TYR A 86 9.85 -7.84 17.21
CA TYR A 86 8.52 -7.54 17.74
C TYR A 86 8.46 -6.07 18.17
N LEU A 87 7.54 -5.32 17.57
CA LEU A 87 7.20 -3.97 18.03
C LEU A 87 5.81 -4.01 18.66
N VAL A 88 5.72 -3.74 19.96
CA VAL A 88 4.48 -3.85 20.75
C VAL A 88 3.85 -2.47 20.88
N PHE A 89 2.71 -2.26 20.23
CA PHE A 89 1.99 -1.00 20.16
C PHE A 89 0.69 -1.00 20.97
N ASP A 90 0.12 0.18 21.23
CA ASP A 90 -1.28 0.32 21.64
C ASP A 90 -2.19 -0.54 20.74
N LEU A 91 -3.07 -1.34 21.34
CA LEU A 91 -4.16 -1.98 20.59
C LEU A 91 -5.25 -0.94 20.30
N VAL A 92 -5.49 -0.65 19.02
CA VAL A 92 -6.58 0.22 18.57
C VAL A 92 -7.68 -0.61 17.91
N THR A 93 -8.92 -0.45 18.35
CA THR A 93 -10.05 -1.32 17.95
C THR A 93 -11.16 -0.59 17.20
N GLY A 94 -11.04 0.72 17.03
CA GLY A 94 -12.03 1.55 16.32
C GLY A 94 -11.98 1.45 14.80
N GLY A 95 -10.89 0.90 14.23
CA GLY A 95 -10.69 0.82 12.79
C GLY A 95 -10.25 2.15 12.17
N GLU A 96 -10.41 2.29 10.85
CA GLU A 96 -10.02 3.49 10.10
C GLU A 96 -11.04 4.63 10.31
N LEU A 97 -10.58 5.84 10.58
CA LEU A 97 -11.42 7.04 10.79
C LEU A 97 -12.44 7.23 9.68
N PHE A 98 -12.02 7.06 8.43
CA PHE A 98 -12.86 7.27 7.26
C PHE A 98 -14.01 6.27 7.15
N GLU A 99 -13.86 5.07 7.71
CA GLU A 99 -14.92 4.06 7.73
C GLU A 99 -15.97 4.39 8.79
N ASP A 100 -15.51 4.87 9.95
CA ASP A 100 -16.40 5.32 11.02
C ASP A 100 -17.25 6.51 10.58
N ILE A 101 -16.66 7.49 9.88
CA ILE A 101 -17.42 8.63 9.33
C ILE A 101 -18.57 8.15 8.44
N VAL A 102 -18.34 7.15 7.59
CA VAL A 102 -19.37 6.59 6.71
C VAL A 102 -20.49 5.87 7.47
N ALA A 103 -20.20 5.36 8.67
CA ALA A 103 -21.16 4.67 9.52
C ALA A 103 -21.97 5.61 10.43
N ARG A 104 -21.64 6.90 10.49
CA ARG A 104 -22.36 7.88 11.33
C ARG A 104 -23.66 8.31 10.65
N GLU A 105 -24.72 8.40 11.43
CA GLU A 105 -26.00 9.01 11.01
C GLU A 105 -25.88 10.52 10.78
N TYR A 106 -24.93 11.16 11.44
CA TYR A 106 -24.71 12.60 11.36
C TYR A 106 -23.22 12.91 11.26
N TYR A 107 -22.90 13.78 10.33
CA TYR A 107 -21.56 14.29 10.04
C TYR A 107 -21.62 15.72 9.51
N SER A 108 -20.82 16.61 10.09
CA SER A 108 -20.80 18.06 9.87
C SER A 108 -19.37 18.62 9.72
N GLU A 109 -19.22 19.91 9.41
CA GLU A 109 -17.91 20.56 9.44
C GLU A 109 -17.30 20.58 10.84
N ALA A 110 -18.13 20.70 11.89
CA ALA A 110 -17.65 20.65 13.26
C ALA A 110 -17.01 19.29 13.59
N ASP A 111 -17.57 18.20 13.07
CA ASP A 111 -16.99 16.85 13.21
C ASP A 111 -15.66 16.73 12.45
N ALA A 112 -15.61 17.23 11.21
CA ALA A 112 -14.39 17.27 10.40
C ALA A 112 -13.28 18.11 11.08
N SER A 113 -13.65 19.28 11.62
CA SER A 113 -12.79 20.16 12.39
C SER A 113 -12.25 19.46 13.64
N HIS A 114 -13.07 18.67 14.33
CA HIS A 114 -12.62 17.86 15.48
C HIS A 114 -11.62 16.78 15.10
N CYS A 115 -11.85 16.10 13.97
CA CYS A 115 -10.93 15.10 13.46
C CYS A 115 -9.59 15.71 13.06
N ILE A 116 -9.59 16.79 12.27
CA ILE A 116 -8.34 17.40 11.81
C ILE A 116 -7.56 18.07 12.95
N GLN A 117 -8.24 18.57 13.99
CA GLN A 117 -7.57 19.08 15.18
C GLN A 117 -6.68 17.99 15.82
N GLN A 118 -7.24 16.80 16.08
CA GLN A 118 -6.49 15.70 16.69
C GLN A 118 -5.34 15.21 15.79
N ILE A 119 -5.53 15.24 14.47
CA ILE A 119 -4.47 14.96 13.50
C ILE A 119 -3.37 16.02 13.61
N LEU A 120 -3.72 17.31 13.61
CA LEU A 120 -2.76 18.40 13.74
C LEU A 120 -2.02 18.40 15.08
N GLU A 121 -2.67 18.02 16.18
CA GLU A 121 -2.03 17.84 17.50
C GLU A 121 -0.94 16.75 17.43
N SER A 122 -1.25 15.61 16.78
CA SER A 122 -0.28 14.53 16.57
C SER A 122 0.89 14.96 15.66
N VAL A 123 0.60 15.67 14.57
CA VAL A 123 1.61 16.17 13.62
C VAL A 123 2.49 17.23 14.26
N HIS A 124 1.89 18.16 15.03
CA HIS A 124 2.62 19.14 15.80
C HIS A 124 3.57 18.47 16.78
N HIS A 125 3.11 17.44 17.51
CA HIS A 125 3.96 16.67 18.43
C HIS A 125 5.13 16.00 17.70
N CYS A 126 4.92 15.45 16.50
CA CYS A 126 6.00 14.93 15.67
C CYS A 126 7.00 16.05 15.31
N HIS A 127 6.51 17.19 14.84
CA HIS A 127 7.33 18.30 14.34
C HIS A 127 8.19 18.95 15.44
N VAL A 128 7.68 19.09 16.66
CA VAL A 128 8.46 19.62 17.80
C VAL A 128 9.55 18.65 18.26
N ASN A 129 9.36 17.34 18.05
CA ASN A 129 10.36 16.30 18.30
C ASN A 129 11.29 16.07 17.10
N GLY A 130 11.25 16.94 16.09
CA GLY A 130 12.10 16.80 14.90
C GLY A 130 11.75 15.60 14.02
N ILE A 131 10.51 15.13 14.05
CA ILE A 131 10.04 14.01 13.23
C ILE A 131 9.12 14.51 12.11
N VAL A 132 9.34 14.00 10.90
CA VAL A 132 8.44 14.19 9.74
C VAL A 132 7.87 12.85 9.32
N HIS A 133 6.54 12.75 9.21
CA HIS A 133 5.85 11.47 8.96
C HIS A 133 5.99 10.99 7.50
N ARG A 134 5.82 11.91 6.54
CA ARG A 134 5.94 11.70 5.07
C ARG A 134 4.91 10.79 4.41
N ASP A 135 4.09 10.06 5.17
CA ASP A 135 3.02 9.21 4.60
C ASP A 135 1.68 9.38 5.33
N LEU A 136 1.27 10.63 5.58
CA LEU A 136 -0.05 10.93 6.11
C LEU A 136 -1.13 10.64 5.05
N LYS A 137 -2.07 9.76 5.40
CA LYS A 137 -3.15 9.30 4.53
C LYS A 137 -4.25 8.63 5.38
N PRO A 138 -5.47 8.43 4.84
CA PRO A 138 -6.59 7.80 5.54
C PRO A 138 -6.27 6.46 6.23
N GLU A 139 -5.45 5.61 5.60
CA GLU A 139 -5.04 4.31 6.15
C GLU A 139 -4.33 4.43 7.51
N ASN A 140 -3.63 5.54 7.73
CA ASN A 140 -2.78 5.77 8.89
C ASN A 140 -3.51 6.55 10.00
N LEU A 141 -4.81 6.79 9.83
CA LEU A 141 -5.67 7.51 10.77
C LEU A 141 -6.69 6.54 11.39
N LEU A 142 -6.37 6.04 12.57
CA LEU A 142 -7.14 5.02 13.25
C LEU A 142 -7.95 5.62 14.41
N LEU A 143 -9.00 4.94 14.83
CA LEU A 143 -9.76 5.28 16.04
C LEU A 143 -9.35 4.37 17.20
N ALA A 144 -9.17 4.97 18.37
CA ALA A 144 -8.77 4.24 19.58
C ALA A 144 -9.75 3.10 19.92
N SER A 145 -11.06 3.34 19.76
CA SER A 145 -12.12 2.35 19.99
C SER A 145 -13.36 2.68 19.14
N LYS A 146 -14.38 1.82 19.20
CA LYS A 146 -15.70 2.06 18.57
C LYS A 146 -16.63 2.95 19.39
N LEU A 147 -16.19 3.43 20.55
CA LEU A 147 -17.01 4.28 21.39
C LEU A 147 -17.21 5.64 20.71
N LYS A 148 -18.40 6.22 20.87
CA LYS A 148 -18.70 7.56 20.37
C LYS A 148 -17.72 8.56 20.99
N GLY A 149 -17.04 9.33 20.14
CA GLY A 149 -16.01 10.28 20.58
C GLY A 149 -14.63 9.67 20.85
N ALA A 150 -14.37 8.44 20.38
CA ALA A 150 -13.04 7.85 20.44
C ALA A 150 -11.99 8.75 19.75
N ALA A 151 -10.81 8.83 20.35
CA ALA A 151 -9.72 9.66 19.85
C ALA A 151 -9.18 9.13 18.51
N VAL A 152 -8.82 10.05 17.61
CA VAL A 152 -8.05 9.76 16.40
C VAL A 152 -6.60 9.52 16.80
N LYS A 153 -6.01 8.44 16.31
CA LYS A 153 -4.62 8.04 16.53
C LYS A 153 -3.89 7.88 15.20
N LEU A 154 -2.79 8.62 15.06
CA LEU A 154 -1.84 8.49 13.97
C LEU A 154 -1.02 7.20 14.14
N ALA A 155 -0.93 6.41 13.08
CA ALA A 155 -0.22 5.13 13.02
C ALA A 155 0.78 5.09 11.85
N ASP A 156 1.65 4.06 11.87
CA ASP A 156 2.63 3.71 10.83
C ASP A 156 3.70 4.77 10.49
N PHE A 157 4.81 4.72 11.23
CA PHE A 157 5.98 5.58 11.03
C PHE A 157 7.06 4.95 10.15
N GLY A 158 6.76 3.92 9.35
CA GLY A 158 7.75 3.21 8.54
C GLY A 158 8.50 4.08 7.51
N LEU A 159 7.89 5.19 7.10
CA LEU A 159 8.51 6.20 6.21
C LEU A 159 8.99 7.46 6.93
N ALA A 160 8.83 7.54 8.25
CA ALA A 160 9.21 8.72 9.02
C ALA A 160 10.73 8.95 9.03
N ILE A 161 11.12 10.21 9.23
CA ILE A 161 12.50 10.66 9.30
C ILE A 161 12.71 11.62 10.47
N GLU A 162 13.95 11.68 10.94
CA GLU A 162 14.42 12.71 11.87
C GLU A 162 15.02 13.87 11.07
N VAL A 163 14.70 15.10 11.46
CA VAL A 163 15.22 16.35 10.91
C VAL A 163 15.81 17.19 12.04
N GLN A 164 16.91 17.88 11.75
CA GLN A 164 17.57 18.76 12.72
C GLN A 164 16.97 20.16 12.65
N GLY A 165 16.24 20.57 13.69
CA GLY A 165 15.59 21.88 13.72
C GLY A 165 14.63 22.05 12.54
N ASP A 166 14.85 23.11 11.76
CA ASP A 166 14.09 23.41 10.53
C ASP A 166 14.92 23.20 9.25
N GLN A 167 16.04 22.49 9.34
CA GLN A 167 16.85 22.16 8.18
C GLN A 167 16.06 21.31 7.19
N GLN A 168 16.14 21.68 5.92
CA GLN A 168 15.58 20.92 4.81
C GLN A 168 16.68 20.18 4.07
N ALA A 169 16.42 18.94 3.68
CA ALA A 169 17.33 18.12 2.90
C ALA A 169 16.56 17.23 1.94
N TRP A 170 17.28 16.60 1.00
CA TRP A 170 16.68 15.60 0.13
C TRP A 170 16.68 14.23 0.82
N PHE A 171 15.54 13.85 1.40
CA PHE A 171 15.37 12.57 2.10
C PHE A 171 14.86 11.42 1.19
N GLY A 172 14.94 11.63 -0.13
CA GLY A 172 14.46 10.70 -1.15
C GLY A 172 12.96 10.83 -1.47
N PHE A 173 12.56 10.14 -2.52
CA PHE A 173 11.16 10.08 -2.97
C PHE A 173 10.41 8.99 -2.19
N ALA A 174 9.48 9.39 -1.32
CA ALA A 174 8.67 8.49 -0.51
C ALA A 174 7.30 9.12 -0.22
N GLY A 175 6.27 8.27 -0.04
CA GLY A 175 4.90 8.68 0.25
C GLY A 175 3.90 8.20 -0.81
N THR A 176 2.62 8.36 -0.50
CA THR A 176 1.52 7.91 -1.36
C THR A 176 1.16 8.97 -2.42
N PRO A 177 1.08 8.65 -3.73
CA PRO A 177 1.00 9.62 -4.83
C PRO A 177 0.03 10.80 -4.67
N GLY A 178 -1.20 10.58 -4.19
CA GLY A 178 -2.21 11.63 -4.02
C GLY A 178 -1.99 12.57 -2.83
N TYR A 179 -1.04 12.24 -1.94
CA TYR A 179 -0.71 13.01 -0.74
C TYR A 179 0.71 13.60 -0.80
N LEU A 180 1.45 13.35 -1.89
CA LEU A 180 2.79 13.90 -2.10
C LEU A 180 2.70 15.43 -2.28
N SER A 181 3.61 16.14 -1.62
CA SER A 181 3.76 17.59 -1.75
C SER A 181 4.52 17.99 -3.04
N PRO A 182 4.30 19.21 -3.57
CA PRO A 182 4.98 19.71 -4.77
C PRO A 182 6.50 19.63 -4.72
N GLU A 183 7.12 20.01 -3.60
CA GLU A 183 8.57 20.02 -3.40
C GLU A 183 9.20 18.62 -3.52
N VAL A 184 8.53 17.58 -3.01
CA VAL A 184 8.97 16.17 -3.17
C VAL A 184 8.92 15.75 -4.65
N LEU A 185 7.87 16.15 -5.37
CA LEU A 185 7.72 15.85 -6.80
C LEU A 185 8.70 16.62 -7.69
N ARG A 186 9.12 17.82 -7.27
CA ARG A 186 10.17 18.63 -7.92
C ARG A 186 11.58 18.15 -7.60
N LYS A 187 11.71 17.27 -6.60
CA LYS A 187 12.99 16.81 -6.04
C LYS A 187 13.76 17.91 -5.31
N ASP A 188 13.04 18.88 -4.76
CA ASP A 188 13.61 19.94 -3.93
C ASP A 188 13.91 19.38 -2.52
N PRO A 189 14.87 19.97 -1.77
CA PRO A 189 14.99 19.73 -0.34
C PRO A 189 13.67 20.00 0.37
N TYR A 190 13.31 19.16 1.34
CA TYR A 190 12.05 19.27 2.06
C TYR A 190 12.21 18.96 3.55
N GLY A 191 11.15 19.17 4.32
CA GLY A 191 11.10 18.92 5.76
C GLY A 191 9.66 18.84 6.27
N LYS A 192 9.42 19.35 7.48
CA LYS A 192 8.10 19.37 8.16
C LYS A 192 6.90 19.81 7.28
N PRO A 193 7.01 20.79 6.36
CA PRO A 193 5.87 21.26 5.56
C PRO A 193 5.19 20.19 4.68
N VAL A 194 5.87 19.08 4.35
CA VAL A 194 5.26 18.01 3.52
C VAL A 194 4.07 17.35 4.22
N ASP A 195 4.12 17.25 5.55
CA ASP A 195 3.02 16.69 6.34
C ASP A 195 1.81 17.64 6.33
N MET A 196 2.04 18.96 6.33
CA MET A 196 0.99 19.96 6.28
C MET A 196 0.25 19.97 4.94
N TRP A 197 0.95 19.68 3.83
CA TRP A 197 0.29 19.47 2.54
C TRP A 197 -0.65 18.26 2.58
N ALA A 198 -0.17 17.13 3.13
CA ALA A 198 -0.98 15.93 3.27
C ALA A 198 -2.21 16.17 4.18
N CYS A 199 -2.07 16.95 5.27
CA CYS A 199 -3.20 17.40 6.08
C CYS A 199 -4.22 18.21 5.27
N GLY A 200 -3.78 19.08 4.36
CA GLY A 200 -4.69 19.82 3.46
C GLY A 200 -5.48 18.90 2.53
N VAL A 201 -4.83 17.89 1.96
CA VAL A 201 -5.47 16.86 1.14
C VAL A 201 -6.49 16.07 1.97
N ILE A 202 -6.12 15.65 3.19
CA ILE A 202 -7.01 14.92 4.11
C ILE A 202 -8.21 15.79 4.49
N LEU A 203 -8.00 17.06 4.85
CA LEU A 203 -9.07 17.98 5.22
C LEU A 203 -10.06 18.20 4.07
N TYR A 204 -9.56 18.36 2.84
CA TYR A 204 -10.42 18.44 1.67
C TYR A 204 -11.33 17.20 1.56
N ILE A 205 -10.77 16.00 1.67
CA ILE A 205 -11.56 14.75 1.60
C ILE A 205 -12.53 14.65 2.78
N LEU A 206 -12.15 15.08 3.98
CA LEU A 206 -13.04 15.09 5.15
C LEU A 206 -14.28 15.96 4.93
N LEU A 207 -14.22 16.99 4.09
CA LEU A 207 -15.35 17.92 3.87
C LEU A 207 -16.29 17.52 2.73
N VAL A 208 -15.77 16.86 1.68
CA VAL A 208 -16.56 16.55 0.47
C VAL A 208 -16.46 15.11 -0.01
N GLY A 209 -15.59 14.29 0.56
CA GLY A 209 -15.52 12.86 0.30
C GLY A 209 -14.78 12.45 -0.98
N TYR A 210 -14.14 13.38 -1.67
CA TYR A 210 -13.27 13.13 -2.82
C TYR A 210 -11.96 13.93 -2.71
N PRO A 211 -10.85 13.47 -3.34
CA PRO A 211 -9.55 14.13 -3.24
C PRO A 211 -9.45 15.40 -4.11
N PRO A 212 -8.66 16.41 -3.70
CA PRO A 212 -8.44 17.64 -4.47
C PRO A 212 -7.61 17.42 -5.74
N PHE A 213 -6.75 16.40 -5.74
CA PHE A 213 -5.91 16.03 -6.88
C PHE A 213 -6.22 14.60 -7.25
N TRP A 214 -6.65 14.41 -8.50
CA TRP A 214 -6.89 13.08 -9.02
C TRP A 214 -6.72 13.09 -10.53
N ASP A 215 -5.85 12.19 -10.97
CA ASP A 215 -5.81 11.80 -12.36
C ASP A 215 -5.54 10.30 -12.40
N GLU A 216 -6.01 9.71 -13.46
CA GLU A 216 -5.74 8.33 -13.79
C GLU A 216 -4.27 8.16 -14.19
N ASP A 217 -3.76 9.06 -15.03
CA ASP A 217 -2.34 9.14 -15.35
C ASP A 217 -1.58 9.77 -14.19
N GLN A 218 -0.74 8.98 -13.54
CA GLN A 218 0.11 9.42 -12.43
C GLN A 218 0.99 10.63 -12.81
N HIS A 219 1.44 10.74 -14.06
CA HIS A 219 2.19 11.91 -14.51
C HIS A 219 1.33 13.18 -14.48
N ARG A 220 0.08 13.10 -14.96
CA ARG A 220 -0.87 14.22 -14.91
C ARG A 220 -1.27 14.58 -13.49
N LEU A 221 -1.50 13.58 -12.63
CA LEU A 221 -1.70 13.79 -11.19
C LEU A 221 -0.54 14.59 -10.59
N TYR A 222 0.71 14.21 -10.91
CA TYR A 222 1.89 14.94 -10.44
C TYR A 222 1.98 16.35 -11.02
N GLN A 223 1.49 16.59 -12.24
CA GLN A 223 1.40 17.94 -12.78
C GLN A 223 0.36 18.78 -12.04
N GLN A 224 -0.83 18.24 -11.76
CA GLN A 224 -1.87 18.92 -10.97
C GLN A 224 -1.33 19.32 -9.58
N ILE A 225 -0.69 18.38 -8.87
CA ILE A 225 -0.09 18.63 -7.55
C ILE A 225 0.97 19.73 -7.64
N LYS A 226 1.92 19.61 -8.59
CA LYS A 226 2.99 20.62 -8.76
C LYS A 226 2.45 22.01 -9.13
N ALA A 227 1.31 22.08 -9.83
CA ALA A 227 0.65 23.33 -10.16
C ALA A 227 -0.25 23.85 -9.04
N GLY A 228 -0.51 23.07 -7.99
CA GLY A 228 -1.54 23.38 -6.99
C GLY A 228 -2.93 23.52 -7.62
N ALA A 229 -3.20 22.76 -8.69
CA ALA A 229 -4.44 22.84 -9.45
C ALA A 229 -5.54 22.02 -8.77
N TYR A 230 -6.21 22.65 -7.80
CA TYR A 230 -7.45 22.18 -7.18
C TYR A 230 -8.44 23.34 -7.14
N ASP A 231 -9.73 23.01 -7.01
CA ASP A 231 -10.82 23.98 -6.90
C ASP A 231 -11.85 23.54 -5.85
N PHE A 232 -12.89 24.36 -5.70
CA PHE A 232 -14.01 24.14 -4.79
C PHE A 232 -15.31 24.11 -5.61
N PRO A 233 -15.59 23.01 -6.34
CA PRO A 233 -16.68 22.96 -7.30
C PRO A 233 -18.06 22.97 -6.63
N SER A 234 -19.02 23.61 -7.29
CA SER A 234 -20.43 23.56 -6.92
C SER A 234 -21.06 22.23 -7.37
N PRO A 235 -22.09 21.73 -6.66
CA PRO A 235 -22.76 22.36 -5.53
C PRO A 235 -22.17 22.03 -4.15
N GLU A 236 -21.31 21.02 -4.03
CA GLU A 236 -20.95 20.45 -2.72
C GLU A 236 -20.19 21.45 -1.85
N TRP A 237 -19.40 22.34 -2.47
CA TRP A 237 -18.63 23.37 -1.78
C TRP A 237 -19.40 24.66 -1.50
N ASP A 238 -20.60 24.85 -2.06
CA ASP A 238 -21.36 26.11 -1.88
C ASP A 238 -21.78 26.30 -0.41
N THR A 239 -22.03 25.18 0.28
CA THR A 239 -22.41 25.15 1.69
C THR A 239 -21.23 25.04 2.65
N VAL A 240 -20.00 24.97 2.12
CA VAL A 240 -18.78 24.88 2.94
C VAL A 240 -18.32 26.28 3.35
N THR A 241 -18.04 26.46 4.64
CA THR A 241 -17.66 27.76 5.20
C THR A 241 -16.41 28.34 4.52
N PRO A 242 -16.33 29.67 4.36
CA PRO A 242 -15.12 30.33 3.85
C PRO A 242 -13.87 30.00 4.67
N GLU A 243 -13.99 29.84 5.98
CA GLU A 243 -12.89 29.56 6.89
C GLU A 243 -12.33 28.13 6.72
N ALA A 244 -13.17 27.16 6.36
CA ALA A 244 -12.72 25.83 5.97
C ALA A 244 -11.87 25.87 4.69
N LYS A 245 -12.37 26.59 3.67
CA LYS A 245 -11.67 26.79 2.40
C LYS A 245 -10.35 27.53 2.59
N ASP A 246 -10.34 28.57 3.43
CA ASP A 246 -9.15 29.33 3.78
C ASP A 246 -8.07 28.47 4.46
N LEU A 247 -8.46 27.61 5.41
CA LEU A 247 -7.53 26.67 6.04
C LEU A 247 -6.93 25.69 5.02
N ILE A 248 -7.76 25.15 4.11
CA ILE A 248 -7.29 24.30 3.01
C ILE A 248 -6.29 25.04 2.13
N ASN A 249 -6.58 26.29 1.73
CA ASN A 249 -5.68 27.09 0.90
C ASN A 249 -4.32 27.33 1.57
N LYS A 250 -4.33 27.60 2.88
CA LYS A 250 -3.11 27.77 3.69
C LYS A 250 -2.28 26.48 3.80
N MET A 251 -2.93 25.31 3.82
CA MET A 251 -2.26 23.99 3.80
C MET A 251 -1.76 23.58 2.41
N LEU A 252 -2.57 23.80 1.37
CA LEU A 252 -2.27 23.48 -0.03
C LEU A 252 -1.50 24.61 -0.75
N THR A 253 -0.77 25.41 0.03
CA THR A 253 0.15 26.41 -0.51
C THR A 253 1.38 25.73 -1.11
N ILE A 254 1.64 26.01 -2.40
CA ILE A 254 2.70 25.35 -3.18
C ILE A 254 4.09 25.62 -2.61
N ASN A 255 4.36 26.85 -2.19
CA ASN A 255 5.66 27.20 -1.61
C ASN A 255 5.71 26.74 -0.14
N PRO A 256 6.56 25.77 0.23
CA PRO A 256 6.60 25.24 1.58
C PRO A 256 6.99 26.26 2.65
N SER A 257 7.72 27.33 2.31
CA SER A 257 8.06 28.39 3.27
C SER A 257 6.91 29.35 3.59
N LYS A 258 5.86 29.35 2.75
CA LYS A 258 4.62 30.12 2.98
C LYS A 258 3.46 29.25 3.47
N ARG A 259 3.66 27.92 3.48
CA ARG A 259 2.65 26.97 3.91
C ARG A 259 2.48 27.03 5.42
N ILE A 260 1.23 27.01 5.88
CA ILE A 260 0.91 27.07 7.31
C ILE A 260 1.55 25.91 8.07
N THR A 261 2.08 26.20 9.26
CA THR A 261 2.62 25.19 10.17
C THR A 261 1.51 24.52 10.99
N ALA A 262 1.79 23.36 11.59
CA ALA A 262 0.83 22.68 12.47
C ALA A 262 0.39 23.56 13.65
N ALA A 263 1.34 24.32 14.23
CA ALA A 263 1.07 25.23 15.35
C ALA A 263 0.16 26.39 14.97
N GLU A 264 0.32 26.95 13.77
CA GLU A 264 -0.55 28.01 13.25
C GLU A 264 -1.93 27.47 12.85
N ALA A 265 -1.98 26.29 12.24
CA ALA A 265 -3.24 25.64 11.85
C ALA A 265 -4.13 25.33 13.07
N LEU A 266 -3.56 24.90 14.19
CA LEU A 266 -4.30 24.69 15.45
C LEU A 266 -4.92 25.97 16.01
N LYS A 267 -4.36 27.15 15.68
CA LYS A 267 -4.87 28.45 16.08
C LYS A 267 -5.86 29.04 15.08
N HIS A 268 -6.10 28.38 13.94
CA HIS A 268 -7.01 28.87 12.92
C HIS A 268 -8.45 28.93 13.47
N PRO A 269 -9.25 29.99 13.16
CA PRO A 269 -10.61 30.15 13.68
C PRO A 269 -11.52 28.94 13.43
N TRP A 270 -11.44 28.32 12.25
CA TRP A 270 -12.20 27.11 11.90
C TRP A 270 -11.91 25.91 12.82
N ILE A 271 -10.76 25.92 13.52
CA ILE A 271 -10.37 24.90 14.50
C ILE A 271 -10.66 25.37 15.93
N CYS A 272 -10.08 26.50 16.34
CA CYS A 272 -10.09 26.95 17.74
C CYS A 272 -11.41 27.62 18.16
N GLN A 273 -12.20 28.12 17.20
CA GLN A 273 -13.52 28.73 17.40
C GLN A 273 -14.61 27.89 16.70
N ARG A 274 -14.44 26.56 16.67
CA ARG A 274 -15.33 25.61 15.99
C ARG A 274 -16.80 25.83 16.29
N SER A 275 -17.16 26.11 17.55
CA SER A 275 -18.56 26.28 17.99
C SER A 275 -19.28 27.45 17.32
N THR A 276 -18.54 28.45 16.82
CA THR A 276 -19.12 29.64 16.16
C THR A 276 -18.82 29.71 14.67
N VAL A 277 -17.74 29.07 14.22
CA VAL A 277 -17.25 29.18 12.83
C VAL A 277 -17.60 27.96 11.98
N ALA A 278 -17.51 26.74 12.51
CA ALA A 278 -17.73 25.53 11.72
C ALA A 278 -19.24 25.23 11.59
N SER A 279 -19.67 24.89 10.38
CA SER A 279 -21.07 24.56 10.12
C SER A 279 -21.53 23.28 10.84
N MET A 280 -22.67 23.36 11.53
CA MET A 280 -23.39 22.25 12.15
C MET A 280 -24.48 21.70 11.20
N MET A 281 -24.34 21.88 9.89
CA MET A 281 -25.26 21.26 8.93
C MET A 281 -24.83 19.83 8.65
N HIS A 282 -25.79 18.89 8.64
CA HIS A 282 -25.49 17.53 8.22
C HIS A 282 -25.16 17.48 6.73
N ARG A 283 -24.07 16.80 6.37
CA ARG A 283 -23.57 16.67 4.98
C ARG A 283 -23.73 15.24 4.45
N GLN A 284 -24.96 14.85 4.11
CA GLN A 284 -25.26 13.50 3.62
C GLN A 284 -24.50 13.14 2.32
N GLU A 285 -24.42 14.08 1.36
CA GLU A 285 -23.69 13.87 0.10
C GLU A 285 -22.20 13.57 0.32
N THR A 286 -21.58 14.23 1.30
CA THR A 286 -20.19 13.97 1.71
C THR A 286 -20.01 12.54 2.19
N VAL A 287 -20.94 12.03 3.02
CA VAL A 287 -20.92 10.66 3.53
C VAL A 287 -21.00 9.63 2.39
N GLU A 288 -21.87 9.88 1.40
CA GLU A 288 -22.00 9.01 0.22
C GLU A 288 -20.76 9.00 -0.69
N CYS A 289 -20.18 10.17 -0.93
CA CYS A 289 -18.92 10.30 -1.67
C CYS A 289 -17.78 9.59 -0.94
N LEU A 290 -17.68 9.75 0.39
CA LEU A 290 -16.68 9.09 1.21
C LEU A 290 -16.80 7.56 1.18
N LYS A 291 -18.04 7.04 1.15
CA LYS A 291 -18.31 5.60 0.98
C LYS A 291 -17.75 5.07 -0.34
N LYS A 292 -17.97 5.79 -1.44
CA LYS A 292 -17.42 5.44 -2.78
C LYS A 292 -15.89 5.53 -2.78
N PHE A 293 -15.33 6.58 -2.17
CA PHE A 293 -13.90 6.77 -2.03
C PHE A 293 -13.23 5.62 -1.27
N ASN A 294 -13.77 5.24 -0.11
CA ASN A 294 -13.28 4.13 0.70
C ASN A 294 -13.32 2.79 -0.04
N ALA A 295 -14.44 2.49 -0.71
CA ALA A 295 -14.58 1.28 -1.52
C ALA A 295 -13.52 1.23 -2.64
N ARG A 296 -13.33 2.34 -3.36
CA ARG A 296 -12.32 2.46 -4.43
C ARG A 296 -10.91 2.29 -3.90
N ARG A 297 -10.60 2.93 -2.78
CA ARG A 297 -9.29 2.90 -2.12
C ARG A 297 -8.95 1.50 -1.63
N LYS A 298 -9.85 0.83 -0.90
CA LYS A 298 -9.64 -0.55 -0.44
C LYS A 298 -9.49 -1.54 -1.59
N LEU A 299 -10.25 -1.36 -2.67
CA LEU A 299 -10.08 -2.16 -3.88
C LEU A 299 -8.69 -1.92 -4.49
N LYS A 300 -8.26 -0.66 -4.63
CA LYS A 300 -6.94 -0.31 -5.16
C LYS A 300 -5.80 -0.83 -4.26
N VAL A 301 -5.93 -0.76 -2.94
CA VAL A 301 -4.94 -1.29 -1.99
C VAL A 301 -4.87 -2.81 -2.09
N ARG A 302 -6.02 -3.51 -2.10
CA ARG A 302 -6.04 -4.97 -2.31
C ARG A 302 -5.38 -5.36 -3.63
N LEU A 303 -5.64 -4.60 -4.71
CA LEU A 303 -5.00 -4.81 -6.01
C LEU A 303 -3.50 -4.48 -5.98
N LEU A 304 -3.08 -3.39 -5.33
CA LEU A 304 -1.68 -2.98 -5.24
C LEU A 304 -0.85 -3.86 -4.31
N THR A 305 -1.37 -4.35 -3.20
CA THR A 305 -0.70 -5.32 -2.32
C THR A 305 -0.41 -6.61 -3.07
N VAL A 306 -1.33 -7.02 -3.95
CA VAL A 306 -1.16 -8.19 -4.83
C VAL A 306 -0.20 -7.89 -5.99
N LEU A 307 -0.19 -6.66 -6.51
CA LEU A 307 0.72 -6.22 -7.59
C LEU A 307 2.14 -5.87 -7.10
N HIS A 308 2.35 -5.48 -5.84
CA HIS A 308 3.67 -5.14 -5.29
C HIS A 308 4.62 -6.36 -5.25
N VAL A 309 4.05 -7.58 -5.30
CA VAL A 309 4.78 -8.85 -5.39
C VAL A 309 5.09 -9.22 -6.85
N SER A 310 4.54 -8.52 -7.84
CA SER A 310 4.79 -8.81 -9.27
C SER A 310 4.72 -7.56 -10.14
N ILE A 311 5.88 -7.05 -10.57
CA ILE A 311 5.94 -5.95 -11.55
C ILE A 311 5.38 -6.47 -12.87
N TYR A 312 4.34 -5.85 -13.40
CA TYR A 312 3.89 -6.14 -14.76
C TYR A 312 4.68 -5.31 -15.77
N VAL A 313 5.15 -5.90 -16.88
CA VAL A 313 5.76 -5.15 -18.01
C VAL A 313 5.19 -5.56 -19.39
N ASN A 314 4.20 -4.85 -19.92
CA ASN A 314 3.75 -4.83 -21.32
C ASN A 314 4.70 -4.00 -22.25
N ASN A 315 5.60 -4.64 -23.01
CA ASN A 315 6.36 -3.97 -24.07
C ASN A 315 5.55 -4.01 -25.38
N LYS A 316 4.86 -2.91 -25.73
CA LYS A 316 4.43 -2.67 -27.11
C LYS A 316 5.24 -1.54 -27.72
N ALA A 317 6.43 -1.87 -28.21
CA ALA A 317 7.12 -1.12 -29.25
C ALA A 317 8.11 -2.04 -29.98
N ASN A 318 8.08 -1.95 -31.31
CA ASN A 318 9.04 -2.46 -32.31
C ASN A 318 8.90 -3.92 -32.76
N THR A 319 7.97 -4.13 -33.69
CA THR A 319 8.14 -5.05 -34.81
C THR A 319 9.43 -4.72 -35.56
N VAL A 320 10.26 -5.74 -35.74
CA VAL A 320 11.56 -5.70 -36.42
C VAL A 320 11.36 -5.55 -37.94
N THR A 321 11.90 -4.48 -38.52
CA THR A 321 12.34 -4.44 -39.92
C THR A 321 13.80 -4.00 -39.95
N SER A 322 14.63 -4.77 -40.65
CA SER A 322 16.09 -4.62 -40.80
C SER A 322 16.43 -3.74 -42.04
N PRO A 323 17.71 -3.43 -42.36
CA PRO A 323 18.62 -2.47 -41.71
C PRO A 323 19.14 -1.39 -42.70
N LYS A 324 19.68 -0.25 -42.21
CA LYS A 324 20.87 0.45 -42.76
C LYS A 324 21.27 1.74 -42.01
N ASP A 325 22.59 1.84 -41.80
CA ASP A 325 23.51 3.00 -41.77
C ASP A 325 23.58 4.04 -40.61
N THR A 326 24.66 3.87 -39.84
CA THR A 326 25.69 4.82 -39.30
C THR A 326 25.30 6.20 -38.74
N GLY A 327 25.48 6.37 -37.42
CA GLY A 327 25.65 7.65 -36.71
C GLY A 327 26.10 7.44 -35.25
N PRO A 328 26.82 8.39 -34.60
CA PRO A 328 27.52 8.16 -33.34
C PRO A 328 26.56 8.13 -32.13
N ALA A 329 26.91 7.28 -31.15
CA ALA A 329 26.11 6.96 -29.97
C ALA A 329 25.90 8.16 -29.01
N PRO A 330 24.67 8.39 -28.50
CA PRO A 330 24.46 9.13 -27.26
C PRO A 330 24.42 8.19 -26.05
N ALA A 331 25.00 8.67 -24.95
CA ALA A 331 25.17 7.97 -23.68
C ALA A 331 23.87 7.36 -23.12
N LEU A 332 23.97 6.11 -22.65
CA LEU A 332 22.94 5.41 -21.89
C LEU A 332 22.64 6.15 -20.58
N VAL A 333 21.54 6.89 -20.56
CA VAL A 333 20.88 7.30 -19.31
C VAL A 333 19.96 6.15 -18.89
N SER A 334 20.39 5.40 -17.87
CA SER A 334 19.57 4.35 -17.25
C SER A 334 18.44 4.99 -16.43
N THR A 335 17.25 5.08 -17.02
CA THR A 335 16.01 5.36 -16.29
C THR A 335 15.19 4.07 -16.18
N HIS A 336 15.44 3.29 -15.15
CA HIS A 336 14.48 2.28 -14.70
C HIS A 336 13.30 2.97 -14.00
N THR A 337 12.20 3.18 -14.71
CA THR A 337 10.91 3.57 -14.11
C THR A 337 9.81 2.61 -14.56
N PRO A 338 8.88 2.18 -13.68
CA PRO A 338 7.83 1.17 -13.97
C PRO A 338 6.66 1.75 -14.81
N PHE A 339 6.98 2.57 -15.81
CA PHE A 339 6.16 3.74 -16.16
C PHE A 339 5.13 3.54 -17.29
N THR A 340 4.96 2.34 -17.85
CA THR A 340 4.11 2.15 -19.04
C THR A 340 2.73 1.49 -18.77
N TYR A 341 2.40 1.09 -17.53
CA TYR A 341 1.19 0.29 -17.24
C TYR A 341 -0.05 1.03 -16.80
N THR A 342 0.10 2.25 -16.29
CA THR A 342 -1.03 3.10 -15.90
C THR A 342 -1.84 3.58 -17.11
N LEU A 343 -1.21 3.74 -18.27
CA LEU A 343 -1.83 4.38 -19.45
C LEU A 343 -2.91 3.53 -20.15
N THR A 344 -2.84 2.19 -20.13
CA THR A 344 -3.89 1.34 -20.72
C THR A 344 -4.96 0.91 -19.72
N PHE A 345 -4.71 1.07 -18.42
CA PHE A 345 -5.61 0.63 -17.34
C PHE A 345 -6.88 1.48 -17.21
N ILE A 346 -6.88 2.67 -17.81
CA ILE A 346 -7.60 3.84 -17.28
C ILE A 346 -8.58 4.45 -18.28
N HIS A 347 -8.28 4.35 -19.58
CA HIS A 347 -9.21 4.68 -20.67
C HIS A 347 -10.57 3.93 -20.59
N ARG A 348 -10.74 2.95 -19.70
CA ARG A 348 -11.90 2.06 -19.63
C ARG A 348 -12.66 2.07 -18.30
N ILE A 349 -12.34 2.99 -17.37
CA ILE A 349 -13.12 3.18 -16.12
C ILE A 349 -14.30 4.16 -16.32
N SER A 350 -14.32 4.94 -17.41
CA SER A 350 -15.52 5.70 -17.86
C SER A 350 -16.65 4.84 -18.42
N ILE A 351 -16.53 3.51 -18.35
CA ILE A 351 -17.56 2.60 -18.81
C ILE A 351 -18.59 2.43 -17.68
N PRO A 352 -19.89 2.72 -17.90
CA PRO A 352 -20.91 2.57 -16.89
C PRO A 352 -20.92 1.15 -16.30
N PRO A 353 -21.14 1.02 -14.97
CA PRO A 353 -21.29 -0.28 -14.33
C PRO A 353 -22.44 -1.06 -15.01
N HIS A 354 -22.30 -2.39 -15.06
CA HIS A 354 -23.25 -3.33 -15.71
C HIS A 354 -23.23 -3.43 -17.24
N THR A 355 -22.44 -2.62 -17.96
CA THR A 355 -22.27 -2.80 -19.41
C THR A 355 -21.45 -4.07 -19.75
N PRO A 356 -21.63 -4.67 -20.95
CA PRO A 356 -20.85 -5.83 -21.39
C PRO A 356 -19.34 -5.57 -21.41
N LEU A 357 -18.92 -4.35 -21.75
CA LEU A 357 -17.51 -3.94 -21.75
C LEU A 357 -16.95 -3.86 -20.32
N TRP A 358 -17.72 -3.33 -19.36
CA TRP A 358 -17.35 -3.31 -17.96
C TRP A 358 -17.23 -4.73 -17.39
N ARG A 359 -18.19 -5.62 -17.71
CA ARG A 359 -18.12 -7.04 -17.32
C ARG A 359 -16.86 -7.70 -17.86
N ARG A 360 -16.56 -7.55 -19.15
CA ARG A 360 -15.36 -8.12 -19.79
C ARG A 360 -14.06 -7.59 -19.16
N TYR A 361 -14.01 -6.31 -18.83
CA TYR A 361 -12.88 -5.70 -18.13
C TYR A 361 -12.75 -6.24 -16.70
N TRP A 362 -13.84 -6.28 -15.94
CA TRP A 362 -13.88 -6.80 -14.57
C TRP A 362 -13.43 -8.26 -14.50
N PHE A 363 -13.93 -9.10 -15.41
CA PHE A 363 -13.48 -10.48 -15.52
C PHE A 363 -12.00 -10.57 -15.87
N THR A 364 -11.51 -9.78 -16.83
CA THR A 364 -10.08 -9.75 -17.18
C THR A 364 -9.20 -9.40 -15.97
N LEU A 365 -9.59 -8.39 -15.19
CA LEU A 365 -8.86 -7.96 -14.00
C LEU A 365 -8.91 -9.02 -12.90
N SER A 366 -10.07 -9.64 -12.69
CA SER A 366 -10.26 -10.74 -11.74
C SER A 366 -9.37 -11.93 -12.07
N HIS A 367 -9.21 -12.29 -13.34
CA HIS A 367 -8.33 -13.38 -13.75
C HIS A 367 -6.85 -13.06 -13.57
N ARG A 368 -6.43 -11.83 -13.85
CA ARG A 368 -5.07 -11.37 -13.51
C ARG A 368 -4.82 -11.46 -12.00
N GLN A 369 -5.79 -11.04 -11.19
CA GLN A 369 -5.74 -11.10 -9.73
C GLN A 369 -5.61 -12.54 -9.20
N MET A 370 -6.43 -13.48 -9.68
CA MET A 370 -6.36 -14.88 -9.26
C MET A 370 -5.04 -15.53 -9.69
N ASN A 371 -4.54 -15.20 -10.88
CA ASN A 371 -3.25 -15.66 -11.35
C ASN A 371 -2.11 -15.17 -10.45
N LEU A 372 -2.17 -13.93 -9.95
CA LEU A 372 -1.20 -13.40 -9.00
C LEU A 372 -1.22 -14.11 -7.65
N GLN A 373 -2.41 -14.35 -7.08
CA GLN A 373 -2.54 -15.09 -5.83
C GLN A 373 -1.95 -16.49 -5.93
N LEU A 374 -2.11 -17.14 -7.09
CA LEU A 374 -1.49 -18.43 -7.38
C LEU A 374 0.04 -18.32 -7.46
N ILE A 375 0.58 -17.31 -8.14
CA ILE A 375 2.04 -17.11 -8.20
C ILE A 375 2.63 -16.76 -6.83
N GLU A 376 1.91 -15.99 -6.02
CA GLU A 376 2.31 -15.64 -4.65
C GLU A 376 2.35 -16.87 -3.74
N SER A 377 1.37 -17.78 -3.82
CA SER A 377 1.40 -19.02 -3.04
C SER A 377 2.61 -19.88 -3.41
N ILE A 378 2.96 -19.96 -4.70
CA ILE A 378 4.18 -20.62 -5.17
C ILE A 378 5.43 -19.95 -4.58
N ASN A 379 5.57 -18.63 -4.72
CA ASN A 379 6.75 -17.90 -4.25
C ASN A 379 6.94 -17.98 -2.72
N ASN A 380 5.86 -18.09 -1.96
CA ASN A 380 5.88 -18.22 -0.51
C ASN A 380 6.01 -19.67 -0.02
N GLY A 381 5.95 -20.67 -0.92
CA GLY A 381 5.90 -22.07 -0.53
C GLY A 381 4.61 -22.46 0.21
N ASP A 382 3.51 -21.74 0.01
CA ASP A 382 2.22 -21.99 0.65
C ASP A 382 1.37 -22.97 -0.18
N PHE A 383 1.58 -24.27 0.07
CA PHE A 383 0.85 -25.32 -0.66
C PHE A 383 -0.65 -25.31 -0.37
N GLU A 384 -1.07 -24.94 0.84
CA GLU A 384 -2.50 -24.94 1.20
C GLU A 384 -3.26 -23.86 0.43
N ALA A 385 -2.68 -22.66 0.31
CA ALA A 385 -3.23 -21.61 -0.54
C ALA A 385 -3.23 -22.01 -2.03
N TYR A 386 -2.15 -22.64 -2.51
CA TYR A 386 -2.08 -23.14 -3.88
C TYR A 386 -3.19 -24.18 -4.19
N ALA A 387 -3.36 -25.18 -3.33
CA ALA A 387 -4.37 -26.23 -3.48
C ALA A 387 -5.81 -25.69 -3.42
N LYS A 388 -6.06 -24.58 -2.71
CA LYS A 388 -7.38 -23.92 -2.69
C LYS A 388 -7.73 -23.25 -4.02
N ILE A 389 -6.73 -22.86 -4.81
CA ILE A 389 -6.91 -22.13 -6.08
C ILE A 389 -6.93 -23.11 -7.27
N CYS A 390 -6.17 -24.20 -7.20
CA CYS A 390 -6.14 -25.22 -8.24
C CYS A 390 -7.30 -26.22 -8.11
N ASP A 391 -7.74 -26.77 -9.23
CA ASP A 391 -8.66 -27.91 -9.26
C ASP A 391 -7.92 -29.18 -8.79
N PRO A 392 -8.56 -30.09 -8.03
CA PRO A 392 -7.94 -31.36 -7.65
C PRO A 392 -7.47 -32.21 -8.83
N GLY A 393 -8.12 -32.10 -9.99
CA GLY A 393 -7.75 -32.72 -11.27
C GLY A 393 -6.97 -31.77 -12.19
N LEU A 394 -6.20 -30.81 -11.64
CA LEU A 394 -5.36 -29.90 -12.43
C LEU A 394 -4.46 -30.69 -13.38
N THR A 395 -4.54 -30.40 -14.68
CA THR A 395 -3.58 -30.92 -15.66
C THR A 395 -2.45 -29.93 -15.88
N SER A 396 -1.23 -30.43 -16.01
CA SER A 396 -0.03 -29.60 -16.15
C SER A 396 0.94 -30.12 -17.20
N PHE A 397 1.48 -29.19 -17.99
CA PHE A 397 2.57 -29.43 -18.92
C PHE A 397 3.70 -28.47 -18.58
N GLU A 398 4.83 -28.98 -18.07
CA GLU A 398 5.95 -28.15 -17.63
C GLU A 398 7.28 -28.85 -17.88
N PRO A 399 8.42 -28.11 -17.95
CA PRO A 399 9.73 -28.69 -18.29
C PRO A 399 10.12 -29.90 -17.43
N GLU A 400 9.72 -29.89 -16.16
CA GLU A 400 9.99 -30.94 -15.18
C GLU A 400 9.20 -32.22 -15.42
N ALA A 401 8.08 -32.13 -16.12
CA ALA A 401 7.32 -33.30 -16.57
C ALA A 401 8.01 -34.02 -17.73
N LEU A 402 9.14 -33.49 -18.26
CA LEU A 402 9.94 -34.07 -19.33
C LEU A 402 9.11 -34.43 -20.58
N GLY A 403 8.18 -33.54 -20.93
CA GLY A 403 7.29 -33.70 -22.08
C GLY A 403 6.03 -34.51 -21.82
N ASN A 404 5.78 -34.96 -20.59
CA ASN A 404 4.55 -35.65 -20.20
C ASN A 404 3.49 -34.66 -19.69
N LEU A 405 2.22 -35.05 -19.83
CA LEU A 405 1.10 -34.38 -19.16
C LEU A 405 0.91 -35.00 -17.78
N VAL A 406 0.89 -34.15 -16.75
CA VAL A 406 0.73 -34.56 -15.35
C VAL A 406 -0.65 -34.16 -14.84
N GLU A 407 -1.29 -35.01 -14.04
CA GLU A 407 -2.59 -34.76 -13.43
C GLU A 407 -2.50 -34.69 -11.90
N GLY A 408 -3.26 -33.75 -11.32
CA GLY A 408 -3.34 -33.52 -9.89
C GLY A 408 -2.25 -32.61 -9.34
N HIS A 409 -2.25 -32.45 -8.02
CA HIS A 409 -1.31 -31.58 -7.31
C HIS A 409 -0.14 -32.33 -6.67
N ASP A 410 -0.09 -33.65 -6.73
CA ASP A 410 0.93 -34.44 -6.03
C ASP A 410 2.33 -34.23 -6.60
N PHE A 411 2.43 -34.06 -7.92
CA PHE A 411 3.67 -33.65 -8.56
C PHE A 411 4.15 -32.29 -8.06
N HIS A 412 3.25 -31.30 -7.98
CA HIS A 412 3.57 -29.97 -7.49
C HIS A 412 3.93 -29.97 -5.99
N ARG A 413 3.25 -30.77 -5.17
CA ARG A 413 3.47 -30.90 -3.72
C ARG A 413 4.94 -31.20 -3.39
N PHE A 414 5.57 -32.06 -4.19
CA PHE A 414 7.00 -32.36 -4.05
C PHE A 414 7.88 -31.10 -4.07
N TYR A 415 7.63 -30.14 -4.97
CA TYR A 415 8.40 -28.89 -5.07
C TYR A 415 8.18 -27.97 -3.87
N PHE A 416 6.93 -27.87 -3.39
CA PHE A 416 6.59 -27.09 -2.21
C PHE A 416 7.31 -27.63 -0.97
N GLU A 417 7.31 -28.95 -0.78
CA GLU A 417 7.89 -29.59 0.39
C GLU A 417 9.42 -29.63 0.36
N ASN A 418 10.03 -29.83 -0.82
CA ASN A 418 11.46 -30.16 -0.90
C ASN A 418 12.34 -29.04 -1.45
N VAL A 419 11.80 -28.11 -2.24
CA VAL A 419 12.61 -27.15 -3.00
C VAL A 419 12.28 -25.70 -2.63
N LEU A 420 10.99 -25.32 -2.62
CA LEU A 420 10.56 -23.96 -2.28
C LEU A 420 10.66 -23.68 -0.77
N SER A 421 10.42 -24.68 0.08
CA SER A 421 10.55 -24.58 1.54
C SER A 421 11.98 -24.29 2.04
N LYS A 422 13.01 -24.58 1.22
CA LYS A 422 14.43 -24.47 1.60
C LYS A 422 15.14 -23.22 1.04
N GLY A 423 14.50 -22.45 0.16
CA GLY A 423 15.08 -21.28 -0.48
C GLY A 423 14.99 -20.01 0.38
N ASN A 424 16.04 -19.67 1.13
CA ASN A 424 16.06 -18.48 2.01
C ASN A 424 16.44 -17.16 1.31
N LYS A 425 16.62 -17.14 -0.02
CA LYS A 425 17.02 -15.93 -0.75
C LYS A 425 15.81 -15.25 -1.41
N PRO A 426 15.71 -13.92 -1.39
CA PRO A 426 14.60 -13.20 -2.01
C PRO A 426 14.57 -13.46 -3.53
N VAL A 427 13.40 -13.87 -4.01
CA VAL A 427 13.11 -14.05 -5.44
C VAL A 427 12.16 -12.93 -5.86
N HIS A 428 12.50 -12.23 -6.93
CA HIS A 428 11.68 -11.15 -7.49
C HIS A 428 11.06 -11.60 -8.80
N THR A 429 9.72 -11.60 -8.87
CA THR A 429 8.95 -12.06 -10.04
C THR A 429 8.38 -10.86 -10.80
N ILE A 430 8.46 -10.92 -12.13
CA ILE A 430 7.93 -9.90 -13.05
C ILE A 430 7.08 -10.62 -14.09
N LEU A 431 5.85 -10.16 -14.32
CA LEU A 431 4.95 -10.74 -15.32
C LEU A 431 4.84 -9.82 -16.53
N LEU A 432 5.40 -10.20 -17.66
CA LEU A 432 5.34 -9.42 -18.89
C LEU A 432 4.12 -9.79 -19.73
N ASN A 433 3.56 -8.77 -20.38
CA ASN A 433 2.52 -8.89 -21.41
C ASN A 433 1.34 -9.86 -21.08
N PRO A 434 0.68 -9.78 -19.91
CA PRO A 434 -0.42 -10.69 -19.59
C PRO A 434 -1.63 -10.48 -20.50
N HIS A 435 -2.01 -11.53 -21.23
CA HIS A 435 -3.16 -11.52 -22.11
C HIS A 435 -4.24 -12.46 -21.58
N VAL A 436 -5.47 -11.95 -21.40
CA VAL A 436 -6.61 -12.74 -20.92
C VAL A 436 -7.62 -12.91 -22.04
N HIS A 437 -8.00 -14.16 -22.29
CA HIS A 437 -9.09 -14.56 -23.17
C HIS A 437 -10.25 -15.06 -22.32
N LEU A 438 -11.40 -14.37 -22.38
CA LEU A 438 -12.63 -14.87 -21.77
C LEU A 438 -13.33 -15.80 -22.75
N ILE A 439 -13.75 -16.97 -22.27
CA ILE A 439 -14.40 -18.02 -23.05
C ILE A 439 -15.77 -18.27 -22.40
N GLY A 440 -16.77 -17.49 -22.80
CA GLY A 440 -18.08 -17.47 -22.13
C GLY A 440 -18.01 -16.88 -20.71
N GLU A 441 -18.97 -17.26 -19.87
CA GLU A 441 -19.11 -16.70 -18.51
C GLU A 441 -18.33 -17.48 -17.43
N ASN A 442 -18.03 -18.75 -17.70
CA ASN A 442 -17.46 -19.68 -16.72
C ASN A 442 -16.08 -20.20 -17.09
N ALA A 443 -15.46 -19.74 -18.20
CA ALA A 443 -14.10 -20.14 -18.55
C ALA A 443 -13.27 -18.93 -18.99
N ALA A 444 -11.98 -18.98 -18.71
CA ALA A 444 -11.01 -18.02 -19.21
C ALA A 444 -9.63 -18.63 -19.31
N CYS A 445 -8.78 -18.02 -20.14
CA CYS A 445 -7.39 -18.37 -20.28
C CYS A 445 -6.53 -17.12 -20.10
N ILE A 446 -5.42 -17.23 -19.37
CA ILE A 446 -4.43 -16.17 -19.26
C ILE A 446 -3.07 -16.69 -19.72
N ALA A 447 -2.40 -15.94 -20.60
CA ALA A 447 -1.05 -16.21 -21.07
C ALA A 447 -0.15 -15.02 -20.74
N TYR A 448 1.08 -15.28 -20.27
CA TYR A 448 2.04 -14.25 -19.88
C TYR A 448 3.47 -14.78 -19.95
N ILE A 449 4.43 -13.88 -19.93
CA ILE A 449 5.85 -14.23 -19.73
C ILE A 449 6.20 -13.93 -18.28
N ARG A 450 6.85 -14.84 -17.58
CA ARG A 450 7.34 -14.64 -16.22
C ARG A 450 8.86 -14.51 -16.24
N LEU A 451 9.37 -13.38 -15.76
CA LEU A 451 10.77 -13.24 -15.40
C LEU A 451 10.94 -13.48 -13.91
N THR A 452 11.94 -14.27 -13.56
CA THR A 452 12.28 -14.61 -12.17
C THR A 452 13.72 -14.20 -11.92
N GLN A 453 13.92 -13.22 -11.05
CA GLN A 453 15.23 -12.73 -10.64
C GLN A 453 15.58 -13.31 -9.28
N TYR A 454 16.76 -13.92 -9.16
CA TYR A 454 17.18 -14.64 -7.95
C TYR A 454 18.70 -14.56 -7.80
N MET A 455 19.20 -14.99 -6.64
CA MET A 455 20.63 -15.13 -6.38
C MET A 455 21.01 -16.61 -6.47
N ASP A 456 21.96 -16.98 -7.31
CA ASP A 456 22.44 -18.36 -7.42
C ASP A 456 23.22 -18.81 -6.17
N SER A 457 23.67 -20.07 -6.13
CA SER A 457 24.48 -20.62 -5.03
C SER A 457 25.75 -19.82 -4.76
N ASN A 458 26.36 -19.28 -5.82
CA ASN A 458 27.56 -18.43 -5.75
C ASN A 458 27.26 -16.98 -5.32
N GLY A 459 25.98 -16.64 -5.08
CA GLY A 459 25.59 -15.29 -4.72
C GLY A 459 25.65 -14.30 -5.88
N MET A 460 25.59 -14.78 -7.13
CA MET A 460 25.48 -13.93 -8.31
C MET A 460 24.01 -13.73 -8.69
N PRO A 461 23.58 -12.51 -9.04
CA PRO A 461 22.24 -12.25 -9.51
C PRO A 461 22.02 -12.89 -10.88
N ARG A 462 20.92 -13.62 -11.02
CA ARG A 462 20.48 -14.30 -12.25
C ARG A 462 19.05 -13.91 -12.59
N THR A 463 18.71 -14.02 -13.87
CA THR A 463 17.34 -13.83 -14.37
C THR A 463 16.97 -15.03 -15.22
N MET A 464 15.77 -15.56 -15.01
CA MET A 464 15.20 -16.67 -15.76
C MET A 464 13.88 -16.26 -16.39
N GLN A 465 13.58 -16.76 -17.59
CA GLN A 465 12.33 -16.50 -18.29
C GLN A 465 11.54 -17.80 -18.47
N SER A 466 10.23 -17.74 -18.27
CA SER A 466 9.28 -18.79 -18.65
C SER A 466 8.04 -18.20 -19.31
N GLU A 467 7.52 -18.85 -20.34
CA GLU A 467 6.20 -18.55 -20.90
C GLU A 467 5.16 -19.41 -20.21
N GLU A 468 4.08 -18.82 -19.68
CA GLU A 468 3.07 -19.53 -18.92
C GLU A 468 1.67 -19.27 -19.45
N THR A 469 0.87 -20.33 -19.51
CA THR A 469 -0.56 -20.29 -19.82
C THR A 469 -1.33 -20.99 -18.72
N ARG A 470 -2.41 -20.36 -18.25
CA ARG A 470 -3.32 -20.93 -17.25
C ARG A 470 -4.76 -20.85 -17.73
N VAL A 471 -5.45 -21.98 -17.63
CA VAL A 471 -6.87 -22.09 -17.94
C VAL A 471 -7.67 -22.16 -16.65
N TRP A 472 -8.68 -21.33 -16.56
CA TRP A 472 -9.54 -21.13 -15.41
C TRP A 472 -10.96 -21.53 -15.74
N HIS A 473 -11.62 -22.19 -14.79
CA HIS A 473 -13.01 -22.56 -14.90
C HIS A 473 -13.76 -22.21 -13.60
N ARG A 474 -14.98 -21.70 -13.73
CA ARG A 474 -15.84 -21.34 -12.61
C ARG A 474 -16.83 -22.47 -12.32
N ARG A 475 -16.71 -23.11 -11.15
CA ARG A 475 -17.64 -24.11 -10.61
C ARG A 475 -18.20 -23.60 -9.29
N ASP A 476 -19.51 -23.66 -9.11
CA ASP A 476 -20.20 -23.24 -7.88
C ASP A 476 -19.83 -21.84 -7.38
N GLY A 477 -19.67 -20.90 -8.33
CA GLY A 477 -19.30 -19.50 -8.04
C GLY A 477 -17.81 -19.29 -7.73
N LYS A 478 -17.00 -20.35 -7.68
CA LYS A 478 -15.56 -20.30 -7.42
C LYS A 478 -14.76 -20.58 -8.69
N TRP A 479 -13.78 -19.72 -8.99
CA TRP A 479 -12.82 -19.96 -10.06
C TRP A 479 -11.70 -20.87 -9.59
N GLN A 480 -11.35 -21.85 -10.43
CA GLN A 480 -10.24 -22.75 -10.19
C GLN A 480 -9.35 -22.87 -11.43
N ASN A 481 -8.04 -22.99 -11.22
CA ASN A 481 -7.12 -23.30 -12.30
C ASN A 481 -7.24 -24.79 -12.64
N ILE A 482 -7.62 -25.11 -13.88
CA ILE A 482 -7.87 -26.49 -14.34
C ILE A 482 -6.77 -27.02 -15.27
N HIS A 483 -6.02 -26.12 -15.89
CA HIS A 483 -4.88 -26.48 -16.73
C HIS A 483 -3.76 -25.44 -16.60
N PHE A 484 -2.54 -25.93 -16.63
CA PHE A 484 -1.32 -25.12 -16.59
C PHE A 484 -0.33 -25.61 -17.65
N HIS A 485 0.24 -24.67 -18.40
CA HIS A 485 1.34 -24.95 -19.30
C HIS A 485 2.47 -23.95 -19.04
N ARG A 486 3.69 -24.44 -18.83
CA ARG A 486 4.92 -23.66 -18.82
C ARG A 486 5.88 -24.14 -19.91
N SER A 487 6.48 -23.18 -20.60
CA SER A 487 7.57 -23.39 -21.55
C SER A 487 8.81 -22.58 -21.15
N GLY A 488 9.96 -22.92 -21.74
CA GLY A 488 11.24 -22.29 -21.44
C GLY A 488 11.94 -22.95 -20.26
N SER A 489 12.18 -22.18 -19.20
CA SER A 489 13.00 -22.63 -18.08
C SER A 489 12.18 -23.37 -17.00
N PRO A 490 12.82 -24.24 -16.18
CA PRO A 490 12.19 -24.88 -15.02
C PRO A 490 11.59 -23.86 -14.04
N SER A 491 10.63 -24.29 -13.22
CA SER A 491 9.99 -23.52 -12.13
C SER A 491 11.00 -22.97 -11.14
N ILE A 492 12.12 -23.67 -10.99
CA ILE A 492 13.14 -23.36 -10.00
C ILE A 492 14.48 -23.30 -10.73
N PRO A 493 15.26 -22.23 -10.52
CA PRO A 493 16.61 -22.17 -11.07
C PRO A 493 17.49 -23.30 -10.54
N SER A 494 18.35 -23.85 -11.39
CA SER A 494 19.40 -24.79 -10.98
C SER A 494 20.23 -24.14 -9.88
N GLN A 495 20.15 -24.67 -8.66
CA GLN A 495 20.90 -24.17 -7.51
C GLN A 495 22.40 -24.35 -7.70
#